data_AF-A0A1E3GZR0-F1
#
_entry.id   AF-A0A1E3GZR0-F1
#
_cell.length_a   1.000
_cell.length_b   1.000
_cell.length_c   1.000
_cell.angle_alpha   90.00
_cell.angle_beta   90.00
_cell.angle_gamma   90.00
#
_symmetry.space_group_name_H-M   'P 1'
#
loop_
_entity.id
_entity.type
_entity.pdbx_description
1 polymer ?
#
loop_
_entity_poly.entity_id
_entity_poly.type
_entity_poly.pdbx_seq_one_letter_code
_entity_poly.pdbx_strand_id
1 'polypeptide(L)'
;MQAFLDATLKGWKYAFENKAEAIDIVMAAADGLDRTHQELMLDKVQELMTSNLGGSVGLGTLDMASIAAVQERLLGFEALKAPVDLSKAFDESFSKKVPDEFKKL
;
A
#
# COMPACT_ATOMS: atom_id res chain seq x y z
N MET A 1 6.62 7.43 13.82
CA MET A 1 6.58 6.88 12.44
C MET A 1 6.61 5.36 12.43
N GLN A 2 7.60 4.68 13.04
CA GLN A 2 7.67 3.20 13.03
C GLN A 2 6.36 2.52 13.49
N ALA A 3 5.86 2.87 14.69
CA ALA A 3 4.64 2.26 15.23
C ALA A 3 3.41 2.49 14.34
N PHE A 4 3.37 3.60 13.60
CA PHE A 4 2.29 3.87 12.65
C PHE A 4 2.36 2.90 11.48
N LEU A 5 3.53 2.76 10.85
CA LEU A 5 3.70 1.84 9.72
C LEU A 5 3.44 0.38 10.11
N ASP A 6 3.93 -0.04 11.29
CA ASP A 6 3.66 -1.36 11.83
C ASP A 6 2.14 -1.59 12.02
N ALA A 7 1.44 -0.62 12.60
CA ALA A 7 -0.01 -0.69 12.80
C ALA A 7 -0.77 -0.69 11.48
N THR A 8 -0.35 0.10 10.50
CA THR A 8 -0.97 0.13 9.15
C THR A 8 -0.87 -1.22 8.46
N LEU A 9 0.32 -1.85 8.46
CA LEU A 9 0.51 -3.14 7.78
C LEU A 9 -0.19 -4.29 8.51
N LYS A 10 -0.23 -4.26 9.86
CA LYS A 10 -1.11 -5.14 10.65
C LYS A 10 -2.57 -4.99 10.25
N GLY A 11 -3.05 -3.75 10.14
CA GLY A 11 -4.44 -3.46 9.78
C GLY A 11 -4.82 -3.99 8.39
N TRP A 12 -3.95 -3.81 7.40
CA TRP A 12 -4.17 -4.35 6.05
C TRP A 12 -4.15 -5.88 6.02
N LYS A 13 -3.15 -6.51 6.67
CA LYS A 13 -3.12 -7.98 6.80
C LYS A 13 -4.41 -8.49 7.44
N TYR A 14 -4.81 -7.91 8.57
CA TYR A 14 -6.04 -8.26 9.26
C TYR A 14 -7.26 -8.10 8.34
N ALA A 15 -7.35 -6.99 7.59
CA ALA A 15 -8.47 -6.74 6.71
C ALA A 15 -8.60 -7.80 5.60
N PHE A 16 -7.47 -8.27 5.04
CA PHE A 16 -7.47 -9.32 4.02
C PHE A 16 -7.79 -10.70 4.59
N GLU A 17 -7.41 -10.98 5.84
CA GLU A 17 -7.72 -12.23 6.54
C GLU A 17 -9.15 -12.27 7.11
N ASN A 18 -9.73 -11.10 7.41
CA ASN A 18 -11.01 -10.95 8.10
C ASN A 18 -11.95 -10.01 7.32
N LYS A 19 -12.13 -10.30 6.01
CA LYS A 19 -12.80 -9.39 5.07
C LYS A 19 -14.18 -8.90 5.54
N ALA A 20 -15.04 -9.80 6.02
CA ALA A 20 -16.39 -9.41 6.45
C ALA A 20 -16.37 -8.36 7.58
N GLU A 21 -15.53 -8.58 8.60
CA GLU A 21 -15.37 -7.64 9.71
C GLU A 21 -14.73 -6.33 9.24
N ALA A 22 -13.75 -6.39 8.34
CA ALA A 22 -13.13 -5.21 7.77
C ALA A 22 -14.15 -4.34 7.00
N ILE A 23 -15.05 -4.98 6.24
CA ILE A 23 -16.16 -4.29 5.58
C ILE A 23 -17.13 -3.71 6.61
N ASP A 24 -17.46 -4.42 7.68
CA ASP A 24 -18.33 -3.89 8.74
C ASP A 24 -17.74 -2.61 9.36
N ILE A 25 -16.43 -2.58 9.61
CA ILE A 25 -15.73 -1.39 10.10
C ILE A 25 -15.83 -0.23 9.10
N VAL A 26 -15.63 -0.50 7.80
CA VAL A 26 -15.73 0.52 6.74
C VAL A 26 -17.15 1.06 6.62
N MET A 27 -18.15 0.17 6.64
CA MET A 27 -19.57 0.54 6.55
C MET A 27 -20.01 1.39 7.75
N ALA A 28 -19.40 1.22 8.92
CA ALA A 28 -19.66 2.05 10.10
C ALA A 28 -18.95 3.41 10.06
N ALA A 29 -17.94 3.59 9.21
CA ALA A 29 -17.10 4.80 9.18
C ALA A 29 -17.72 5.95 8.37
N ALA A 30 -18.62 5.68 7.43
CA ALA A 30 -19.28 6.70 6.63
C ALA A 30 -20.67 6.26 6.15
N ASP A 31 -21.61 7.20 6.14
CA ASP A 31 -22.95 7.01 5.57
C ASP A 31 -22.90 6.96 4.03
N GLY A 32 -23.88 6.27 3.44
CA GLY A 32 -24.07 6.24 1.97
C GLY A 32 -23.14 5.29 1.22
N LEU A 33 -22.33 4.48 1.92
CA LEU A 33 -21.57 3.41 1.31
C LEU A 33 -22.47 2.26 0.86
N ASP A 34 -22.10 1.61 -0.24
CA ASP A 34 -22.70 0.35 -0.70
C ASP A 34 -21.81 -0.83 -0.31
N ARG A 35 -22.37 -1.80 0.42
CA ARG A 35 -21.61 -2.95 0.94
C ARG A 35 -21.00 -3.79 -0.17
N THR A 36 -21.78 -4.10 -1.21
CA THR A 36 -21.32 -4.93 -2.32
C THR A 36 -20.13 -4.27 -3.02
N HIS A 37 -20.20 -2.95 -3.21
CA HIS A 37 -19.10 -2.17 -3.75
C HIS A 37 -17.86 -2.23 -2.85
N GLN A 38 -18.00 -2.09 -1.53
CA GLN A 38 -16.85 -2.16 -0.61
C GLN A 38 -16.19 -3.54 -0.60
N GLU A 39 -16.97 -4.62 -0.63
CA GLU A 39 -16.46 -6.00 -0.73
C GLU A 39 -15.62 -6.19 -2.00
N LEU A 40 -16.15 -5.78 -3.15
CA LEU A 40 -15.44 -5.84 -4.43
C LEU A 40 -14.18 -4.96 -4.43
N MET A 41 -14.25 -3.78 -3.82
CA MET A 41 -13.11 -2.87 -3.69
C MET A 41 -12.01 -3.50 -2.82
N LEU A 42 -12.34 -4.14 -1.71
CA LEU A 42 -11.35 -4.79 -0.84
C LEU A 42 -10.62 -5.91 -1.58
N ASP A 43 -11.33 -6.71 -2.38
CA ASP A 43 -10.72 -7.74 -3.22
C ASP A 43 -9.73 -7.15 -4.23
N LYS A 44 -10.10 -6.04 -4.88
CA LYS A 44 -9.21 -5.35 -5.83
C LYS A 44 -8.03 -4.70 -5.16
N VAL A 45 -8.20 -4.13 -3.97
CA VAL A 45 -7.09 -3.59 -3.19
C VAL A 45 -6.13 -4.71 -2.79
N GLN A 46 -6.63 -5.88 -2.38
CA GLN A 46 -5.76 -7.02 -2.07
C GLN A 46 -4.96 -7.46 -3.30
N GLU A 47 -5.60 -7.59 -4.47
CA GLU A 47 -4.94 -7.93 -5.74
C GLU A 47 -3.81 -6.93 -6.06
N LEU A 48 -4.09 -5.63 -5.95
CA LEU A 48 -3.10 -4.58 -6.21
C LEU A 48 -1.95 -4.60 -5.21
N MET A 49 -2.24 -4.70 -3.91
CA MET A 49 -1.24 -4.66 -2.85
C MET A 49 -0.36 -5.91 -2.79
N THR A 50 -0.82 -7.03 -3.35
CA THR A 50 -0.05 -8.28 -3.44
C THR A 50 0.60 -8.49 -4.82
N SER A 51 0.41 -7.57 -5.76
CA SER A 51 1.10 -7.61 -7.05
C SER A 51 2.61 -7.32 -6.90
N ASN A 52 3.41 -7.81 -7.84
CA ASN A 52 4.85 -7.55 -7.93
C ASN A 52 5.62 -7.88 -6.62
N LEU A 53 6.34 -6.90 -6.07
CA LEU A 53 7.06 -7.05 -4.80
C LEU A 53 6.13 -7.21 -3.59
N GLY A 54 4.87 -6.79 -3.69
CA GLY A 54 3.89 -6.92 -2.61
C GLY A 54 3.60 -8.38 -2.22
N GLY A 55 3.53 -9.28 -3.20
CA GLY A 55 3.30 -10.71 -2.97
C GLY A 55 4.57 -11.55 -2.79
N SER A 56 5.72 -11.06 -3.29
CA SER A 56 6.99 -11.81 -3.22
C SER A 56 7.89 -11.38 -2.06
N VAL A 57 7.89 -10.09 -1.70
CA VAL A 57 8.66 -9.54 -0.58
C VAL A 57 7.74 -9.23 0.60
N GLY A 58 6.56 -8.65 0.33
CA GLY A 58 5.51 -8.41 1.31
C GLY A 58 4.83 -7.05 1.15
N LEU A 59 3.70 -6.88 1.82
CA LEU A 59 2.88 -5.68 1.80
C LEU A 59 3.68 -4.43 2.17
N GLY A 60 3.42 -3.32 1.46
CA GLY A 60 4.06 -2.03 1.72
C GLY A 60 5.53 -1.94 1.29
N THR A 61 6.01 -2.90 0.52
CA THR A 61 7.36 -2.83 -0.09
C THR A 61 7.43 -1.67 -1.07
N LEU A 62 8.45 -0.82 -0.91
CA LEU A 62 8.76 0.26 -1.85
C LEU A 62 9.61 -0.30 -3.00
N ASP A 63 9.04 -0.32 -4.20
CA ASP A 63 9.78 -0.65 -5.42
C ASP A 63 10.45 0.62 -5.98
N MET A 64 11.68 0.89 -5.53
CA MET A 64 12.43 2.07 -5.95
C MET A 64 12.75 2.07 -7.46
N ALA A 65 12.83 0.89 -8.10
CA ALA A 65 13.04 0.81 -9.55
C ALA A 65 11.77 1.24 -10.30
N SER A 66 10.60 0.76 -9.87
CA SER A 66 9.32 1.22 -10.43
C SER A 66 9.09 2.71 -10.18
N ILE A 67 9.42 3.22 -9.00
CA ILE A 67 9.32 4.65 -8.67
C ILE A 67 10.24 5.48 -9.60
N ALA A 68 11.48 5.05 -9.82
CA ALA A 68 12.39 5.72 -10.73
C ALA A 68 11.86 5.74 -12.17
N ALA A 69 11.32 4.61 -12.65
CA ALA A 69 10.71 4.53 -13.98
C ALA A 69 9.50 5.46 -14.14
N VAL A 70 8.69 5.65 -13.07
CA VAL A 70 7.58 6.63 -13.08
C VAL A 70 8.13 8.05 -13.20
N GLN A 71 9.17 8.40 -12.43
CA GLN A 71 9.79 9.73 -12.56
C GLN A 71 10.30 9.99 -13.98
N GLU A 72 11.00 9.02 -14.59
CA GLU A 72 11.49 9.15 -15.97
C GLU A 72 10.36 9.42 -16.96
N ARG A 73 9.23 8.70 -16.82
CA ARG A 73 8.04 8.93 -17.66
C ARG A 73 7.44 10.32 -17.44
N LEU A 74 7.34 10.76 -16.19
CA LEU A 74 6.82 12.09 -15.87
C LEU A 74 7.71 13.22 -16.41
N LEU A 75 9.02 13.02 -16.44
CA LEU A 75 9.96 13.94 -17.11
C LEU A 75 9.77 13.91 -18.63
N GLY A 76 9.63 12.72 -19.21
CA GLY A 76 9.39 12.56 -20.65
C GLY A 76 8.06 13.16 -21.12
N PHE A 77 7.04 13.18 -20.26
CA PHE A 77 5.76 13.85 -20.51
C PHE A 77 5.75 15.34 -20.12
N GLU A 78 6.87 15.90 -19.68
CA GLU A 78 7.00 17.28 -19.17
C GLU A 78 6.05 17.60 -17.98
N ALA A 79 5.50 16.56 -17.33
CA ALA A 79 4.70 16.69 -16.11
C ALA A 79 5.58 17.03 -14.89
N LEU A 80 6.86 16.65 -14.94
CA LEU A 80 7.90 17.16 -14.04
C LEU A 80 8.88 18.03 -14.82
N LYS A 81 9.25 19.17 -14.22
CA LYS A 81 10.22 20.11 -14.83
C LYS A 81 11.67 19.67 -14.67
N ALA A 82 11.96 18.87 -13.64
CA ALA A 82 13.29 18.40 -13.29
C ALA A 82 13.19 17.13 -12.42
N PRO A 83 14.21 16.25 -12.41
CA PRO A 83 14.22 15.05 -11.58
C PRO A 83 14.21 15.40 -10.09
N VAL A 84 13.56 14.56 -9.28
CA VAL A 84 13.60 14.61 -7.81
C VAL A 84 14.69 13.65 -7.32
N ASP A 85 15.33 14.04 -6.21
CA ASP A 85 16.23 13.16 -5.47
C ASP A 85 15.41 12.13 -4.68
N LEU A 86 15.22 10.95 -5.28
CA LEU A 86 14.39 9.88 -4.71
C LEU A 86 14.92 9.37 -3.36
N SER A 87 16.23 9.48 -3.11
CA SER A 87 16.84 9.08 -1.83
C SER A 87 16.46 10.00 -0.67
N LYS A 88 16.05 11.23 -0.98
CA LYS A 88 15.52 12.20 0.01
C LYS A 88 14.01 12.18 0.10
N ALA A 89 13.34 11.76 -0.98
CA ALA A 89 11.88 11.68 -1.04
C ALA A 89 11.33 10.43 -0.33
N PHE A 90 12.06 9.32 -0.35
CA PHE A 90 11.65 8.05 0.25
C PHE A 90 12.60 7.62 1.36
N ASP A 91 12.05 7.42 2.56
CA ASP A 91 12.77 6.87 3.70
C ASP A 91 12.39 5.40 3.91
N GLU A 92 13.23 4.50 3.41
CA GLU A 92 13.04 3.05 3.55
C GLU A 92 13.39 2.52 4.95
N SER A 93 13.96 3.34 5.84
CA SER A 93 14.47 2.88 7.13
C SER A 93 13.37 2.31 8.03
N PHE A 94 12.14 2.80 7.89
CA PHE A 94 10.99 2.30 8.63
C PHE A 94 10.45 0.99 8.02
N SER A 95 10.33 0.91 6.70
CA SER A 95 9.84 -0.29 6.00
C SER A 95 10.76 -1.50 6.25
N LYS A 96 12.08 -1.28 6.27
CA LYS A 96 13.08 -2.31 6.59
C LYS A 96 12.98 -2.86 8.02
N LYS A 97 12.40 -2.09 8.95
CA LYS A 97 12.25 -2.48 10.37
C LYS A 97 10.91 -3.13 10.69
N VAL A 98 9.92 -3.02 9.81
CA VAL A 98 8.63 -3.69 10.01
C VAL A 98 8.85 -5.21 10.01
N PRO A 99 8.35 -5.94 11.02
CA PRO A 99 8.41 -7.40 11.07
C PRO A 99 7.74 -8.09 9.88
N ASP A 100 8.34 -9.19 9.39
CA ASP A 100 7.84 -9.98 8.27
C ASP A 100 6.41 -10.50 8.48
N GLU A 101 6.06 -10.80 9.74
CA GLU A 101 4.71 -11.26 10.13
C GLU A 101 3.60 -10.26 9.78
N PHE A 102 3.92 -8.96 9.69
CA PHE A 102 2.93 -7.94 9.32
C PHE A 102 2.87 -7.69 7.82
N LYS A 103 3.81 -8.27 7.05
CA LYS A 103 3.94 -8.04 5.61
C LYS A 103 3.48 -9.22 4.77
N LYS A 104 3.51 -10.43 5.31
CA LYS A 104 3.17 -11.66 4.58
C LYS A 104 1.72 -12.02 4.81
N LEU A 105 0.99 -12.29 3.74
CA LEU A 105 -0.36 -12.86 3.77
C LEU A 105 -0.30 -14.37 3.83
#